data_AF-A0AAE0TWJ3-F1
#
_entry.id   AF-A0AAE0TWJ3-F1
#
_cell.length_a   1.000
_cell.length_b   1.000
_cell.length_c   1.000
_cell.angle_alpha   90.00
_cell.angle_beta   90.00
_cell.angle_gamma   90.00
#
_symmetry.space_group_name_H-M   'P 1'
#
loop_
_entity.id
_entity.type
_entity.pdbx_description
1 polymer ?
#
loop_
_entity_poly.entity_id
_entity_poly.type
_entity_poly.pdbx_seq_one_letter_code
_entity_poly.pdbx_strand_id
1 'polypeptide(L)'
;MTSFISQSTSNSKIQLAATAVVSAAVAAGAILSYQRLQQGERLSRLKQSIPEPEDTAYALQQVTSNGPIPRLDKEDEHNQLLAQRAQSGDFDDELILEQLARNRVFLGDEGTNKLRNAFVVVVGCGGVGSHATAALARSGVSKIRLIDFDQVTLSSLNRHAVATLADVGIPKVQCLQRRLVAITPWVRFDMRLQKFDGKSAPSLLDAWAGTGSDSGGHHQKPDFVIDAIDNIDSKVELLKY
;
A
#
# COMPACT_ATOMS: atom_id res chain seq x y z
N MET A 1 20.64 -19.36 58.27
CA MET A 1 19.31 -19.31 57.65
C MET A 1 19.44 -19.70 56.18
N THR A 2 19.46 -20.99 55.89
CA THR A 2 19.66 -21.53 54.52
C THR A 2 19.04 -22.92 54.50
N SER A 3 17.71 -23.01 54.50
CA SER A 3 17.02 -24.32 54.39
C SER A 3 15.55 -24.18 53.99
N PHE A 4 15.25 -23.46 52.91
CA PHE A 4 13.90 -23.49 52.31
C PHE A 4 13.87 -23.86 50.82
N ILE A 5 15.03 -24.12 50.20
CA ILE A 5 15.09 -24.44 48.77
C ILE A 5 15.19 -25.96 48.49
N SER A 6 15.55 -26.81 49.46
CA SER A 6 15.87 -28.22 49.16
C SER A 6 14.76 -29.27 49.37
N GLN A 7 13.51 -28.88 49.67
CA GLN A 7 12.43 -29.88 49.93
C GLN A 7 11.29 -29.93 48.91
N SER A 8 11.36 -29.21 47.78
CA SER A 8 10.32 -29.29 46.72
C SER A 8 10.71 -30.22 45.55
N THR A 9 11.68 -31.12 45.74
CA THR A 9 12.24 -31.99 44.69
C THR A 9 11.77 -33.45 44.71
N SER A 10 10.81 -33.83 45.56
CA SER A 10 10.41 -35.26 45.72
C SER A 10 9.15 -35.70 44.95
N ASN A 11 8.46 -34.81 44.23
CA ASN A 11 7.23 -35.16 43.52
C ASN A 11 7.45 -35.24 42.00
N SER A 12 7.42 -36.46 41.46
CA SER A 12 7.65 -36.76 40.04
C SER A 12 6.70 -36.02 39.08
N LYS A 13 5.47 -35.72 39.53
CA LYS A 13 4.49 -34.94 38.75
C LYS A 13 4.92 -33.47 38.59
N ILE A 14 5.56 -32.89 39.61
CA ILE A 14 6.07 -31.51 39.58
C ILE A 14 7.27 -31.43 38.65
N GLN A 15 8.15 -32.44 38.66
CA GLN A 15 9.28 -32.52 37.73
C GLN A 15 8.82 -32.66 36.26
N LEU A 16 7.82 -33.49 35.98
CA LEU A 16 7.27 -33.65 34.63
C LEU A 16 6.61 -32.35 34.13
N ALA A 17 5.84 -31.68 34.98
CA ALA A 17 5.22 -30.40 34.64
C ALA A 17 6.26 -29.31 34.37
N ALA A 18 7.30 -29.21 35.21
CA ALA A 18 8.40 -28.28 35.02
C ALA A 18 9.15 -28.56 33.70
N THR A 19 9.42 -29.83 33.40
CA THR A 19 10.11 -30.25 32.17
C THR A 19 9.28 -29.94 30.92
N ALA A 20 7.95 -30.15 30.97
CA ALA A 20 7.04 -29.82 29.87
C ALA A 20 7.01 -28.31 29.58
N VAL A 21 6.95 -27.47 30.63
CA VAL A 21 6.95 -26.01 30.47
C VAL A 21 8.28 -25.52 29.87
N VAL A 22 9.41 -26.04 30.37
CA VAL A 22 10.74 -25.66 29.86
C VAL A 22 10.91 -26.10 28.40
N SER A 23 10.53 -27.33 28.05
CA SER A 23 10.63 -27.82 26.67
C SER A 23 9.72 -27.07 25.70
N ALA A 24 8.49 -26.72 26.10
CA ALA A 24 7.59 -25.89 25.31
C ALA A 24 8.15 -24.47 25.08
N ALA A 25 8.73 -23.86 26.13
CA ALA A 25 9.36 -22.55 26.01
C ALA A 25 10.59 -22.57 25.09
N VAL A 26 11.41 -23.62 25.15
CA VAL A 26 12.56 -23.81 24.26
C VAL A 26 12.11 -24.01 22.81
N ALA A 27 11.09 -24.86 22.58
CA ALA A 27 10.57 -25.11 21.24
C ALA A 27 9.95 -23.84 20.63
N ALA A 28 9.13 -23.10 21.39
CA ALA A 28 8.57 -21.84 20.95
C ALA A 28 9.67 -20.80 20.68
N GLY A 29 10.69 -20.72 21.54
CA GLY A 29 11.86 -19.86 21.35
C GLY A 29 12.62 -20.20 20.07
N ALA A 30 12.84 -21.48 19.79
CA ALA A 30 13.50 -21.94 18.57
C ALA A 30 12.69 -21.60 17.31
N ILE A 31 11.37 -21.82 17.33
CA ILE A 31 10.47 -21.49 16.21
C ILE A 31 10.48 -19.98 15.93
N LEU A 32 10.32 -19.15 16.97
CA LEU A 32 10.32 -17.70 16.84
C LEU A 32 11.69 -17.16 16.37
N SER A 33 12.78 -17.77 16.85
CA SER A 33 14.15 -17.43 16.42
C SER A 33 14.37 -17.78 14.95
N TYR A 34 13.93 -18.97 14.54
CA TYR A 34 14.01 -19.43 13.16
C TYR A 34 13.18 -18.55 12.21
N GLN A 35 11.96 -18.18 12.60
CA GLN A 35 11.12 -17.25 11.82
C GLN A 35 11.78 -15.88 11.65
N ARG A 36 12.39 -15.33 12.70
CA ARG A 36 13.13 -14.05 12.63
C ARG A 36 14.35 -14.13 11.71
N LEU A 37 15.11 -15.23 11.77
CA LEU A 37 16.27 -15.43 10.89
C LEU A 37 15.84 -15.57 9.43
N GLN A 38 14.78 -16.34 9.14
CA GLN A 38 14.24 -16.45 7.78
C GLN A 38 13.77 -15.10 7.22
N GLN A 39 13.03 -14.31 8.01
CA GLN A 39 12.59 -12.98 7.59
C GLN A 39 13.77 -12.05 7.28
N GLY A 40 14.82 -12.10 8.11
CA GLY A 40 16.04 -11.33 7.89
C GLY A 40 16.76 -11.69 6.59
N GLU A 41 16.86 -12.98 6.26
CA GLU A 41 17.46 -13.44 5.00
C GLU A 41 16.62 -13.03 3.79
N ARG A 42 15.28 -13.18 3.85
CA ARG A 42 14.38 -12.76 2.77
C ARG A 42 14.48 -11.26 2.51
N LEU A 43 14.46 -10.44 3.58
CA LEU A 43 14.65 -8.99 3.49
C LEU A 43 16.01 -8.62 2.91
N SER A 44 17.08 -9.31 3.29
CA SER A 44 18.43 -9.06 2.77
C SER A 44 18.52 -9.41 1.28
N ARG A 45 18.00 -10.57 0.86
CA ARG A 45 17.93 -10.97 -0.55
C ARG A 45 17.07 -10.02 -1.38
N LEU A 46 15.97 -9.52 -0.82
CA LEU A 46 15.16 -8.50 -1.48
C LEU A 46 15.97 -7.22 -1.67
N LYS A 47 16.64 -6.72 -0.63
CA LYS A 47 17.52 -5.53 -0.72
C LYS A 47 18.65 -5.70 -1.74
N GLN A 48 19.29 -6.87 -1.77
CA GLN A 48 20.39 -7.17 -2.69
C GLN A 48 19.93 -7.43 -4.13
N SER A 49 18.66 -7.78 -4.35
CA SER A 49 18.11 -7.98 -5.70
C SER A 49 17.61 -6.69 -6.35
N ILE A 50 17.76 -5.54 -5.68
CA ILE A 50 17.39 -4.25 -6.25
C ILE A 50 18.59 -3.72 -7.04
N PRO A 51 18.43 -3.44 -8.35
CA PRO A 51 19.50 -2.86 -9.15
C PRO A 51 19.91 -1.49 -8.59
N GLU A 52 21.20 -1.22 -8.56
CA GLU A 52 21.69 0.16 -8.45
C GLU A 52 21.23 0.92 -9.71
N PRO A 53 20.74 2.16 -9.59
CA PRO A 53 20.32 2.92 -10.76
C PRO A 53 21.50 3.08 -11.71
N GLU A 54 21.45 2.39 -12.85
CA GLU A 54 22.41 2.59 -13.93
C GLU A 54 22.16 3.97 -14.54
N ASP A 55 23.24 4.77 -14.69
CA ASP A 55 23.30 6.08 -15.33
C ASP A 55 22.91 5.99 -16.83
N THR A 56 21.69 5.58 -17.14
CA THR A 56 21.13 5.55 -18.49
C THR A 56 20.24 6.77 -18.67
N ALA A 57 20.84 7.79 -19.28
CA ALA A 57 20.14 8.95 -19.79
C ALA A 57 18.98 8.55 -20.70
N TYR A 58 17.73 8.82 -20.28
CA TYR A 58 16.61 8.98 -21.21
C TYR A 58 15.79 10.20 -20.85
N ALA A 59 16.02 11.25 -21.64
CA ALA A 59 15.17 12.41 -21.74
C ALA A 59 13.87 12.04 -22.46
N LEU A 60 12.72 12.31 -21.83
CA LEU A 60 11.54 12.87 -22.50
C LEU A 60 10.85 13.81 -21.52
N GLN A 61 11.28 15.07 -21.56
CA GLN A 61 10.59 16.17 -20.91
C GLN A 61 9.31 16.46 -21.70
N GLN A 62 8.18 15.89 -21.26
CA GLN A 62 6.88 16.40 -21.68
C GLN A 62 6.46 17.51 -20.71
N VAL A 63 6.71 18.75 -21.13
CA VAL A 63 6.05 19.93 -20.57
C VAL A 63 4.58 19.83 -20.94
N THR A 64 3.78 19.20 -20.09
CA THR A 64 2.33 19.34 -20.20
C THR A 64 1.93 20.75 -19.75
N SER A 65 0.76 21.21 -20.16
CA SER A 65 0.21 22.55 -19.86
C SER A 65 0.12 22.90 -18.37
N ASN A 66 0.42 21.95 -17.48
CA ASN A 66 0.16 22.01 -16.05
C ASN A 66 1.45 22.07 -15.19
N GLY A 67 2.60 22.38 -15.78
CA GLY A 67 3.85 22.64 -15.04
C GLY A 67 4.84 21.47 -15.03
N PRO A 68 6.05 21.67 -14.48
CA PRO A 68 7.12 20.67 -14.53
C PRO A 68 6.79 19.48 -13.62
N ILE A 69 6.91 18.27 -14.16
CA ILE A 69 6.97 17.04 -13.36
C ILE A 69 8.30 17.08 -12.59
N PRO A 70 8.30 17.00 -11.25
CA PRO A 70 9.53 17.00 -10.49
C PRO A 70 10.41 15.82 -10.88
N ARG A 71 11.73 16.06 -10.90
CA ARG A 71 12.70 14.99 -11.02
C ARG A 71 12.54 14.08 -9.80
N LEU A 72 12.31 12.79 -10.03
CA LEU A 72 12.27 11.80 -8.95
C LEU A 72 13.63 11.85 -8.24
N ASP A 73 13.61 11.85 -6.91
CA ASP A 73 14.84 11.59 -6.16
C ASP A 73 15.19 10.10 -6.24
N LYS A 74 16.40 9.73 -5.82
CA LYS A 74 16.86 8.33 -5.89
C LYS A 74 15.98 7.38 -5.08
N GLU A 75 15.35 7.87 -4.02
CA GLU A 75 14.45 7.06 -3.18
C GLU A 75 13.13 6.80 -3.91
N ASP A 76 12.56 7.82 -4.54
CA ASP A 76 11.37 7.69 -5.37
C ASP A 76 11.60 6.74 -6.55
N GLU A 77 12.74 6.83 -7.24
CA GLU A 77 13.12 5.90 -8.31
C GLU A 77 13.18 4.45 -7.80
N HIS A 78 13.85 4.24 -6.67
CA HIS A 78 13.94 2.95 -6.01
C HIS A 78 12.56 2.38 -5.64
N ASN A 79 11.69 3.21 -5.07
CA ASN A 79 10.33 2.82 -4.69
C ASN A 79 9.49 2.43 -5.91
N GLN A 80 9.62 3.16 -7.03
CA GLN A 80 8.91 2.81 -8.27
C GLN A 80 9.39 1.48 -8.86
N LEU A 81 10.70 1.20 -8.82
CA LEU A 81 11.24 -0.10 -9.26
C LEU A 81 10.70 -1.25 -8.39
N LEU A 82 10.67 -1.09 -7.07
CA LEU A 82 10.07 -2.08 -6.18
C LEU A 82 8.58 -2.29 -6.47
N ALA A 83 7.85 -1.22 -6.77
CA ALA A 83 6.45 -1.28 -7.17
C ALA A 83 6.25 -2.09 -8.45
N GLN A 84 7.05 -1.82 -9.48
CA GLN A 84 6.97 -2.54 -10.75
C GLN A 84 7.20 -4.04 -10.55
N ARG A 85 8.21 -4.41 -9.75
CA ARG A 85 8.47 -5.81 -9.37
C ARG A 85 7.26 -6.42 -8.66
N ALA A 86 6.75 -5.76 -7.62
CA ALA A 86 5.59 -6.24 -6.87
C ALA A 86 4.34 -6.39 -7.72
N GLN A 87 4.08 -5.44 -8.61
CA GLN A 87 2.92 -5.47 -9.49
C GLN A 87 3.07 -6.54 -10.57
N SER A 88 4.30 -6.86 -11.01
CA SER A 88 4.59 -7.96 -11.94
C SER A 88 4.50 -9.35 -11.32
N GLY A 89 4.32 -9.45 -9.99
CA GLY A 89 4.28 -10.70 -9.24
C GLY A 89 5.63 -11.15 -8.68
N ASP A 90 6.72 -10.40 -8.92
CA ASP A 90 8.03 -10.61 -8.30
C ASP A 90 8.12 -9.94 -6.92
N PHE A 91 7.22 -10.35 -6.01
CA PHE A 91 7.22 -9.93 -4.61
C PHE A 91 6.54 -10.99 -3.76
N ASP A 92 7.16 -11.32 -2.62
CA ASP A 92 6.69 -12.39 -1.74
C ASP A 92 5.34 -12.01 -1.11
N ASP A 93 4.30 -12.78 -1.42
CA ASP A 93 2.95 -12.56 -0.88
C ASP A 93 2.91 -12.71 0.65
N GLU A 94 3.80 -13.52 1.23
CA GLU A 94 3.90 -13.64 2.69
C GLU A 94 4.29 -12.31 3.35
N LEU A 95 5.11 -11.49 2.70
CA LEU A 95 5.47 -10.15 3.20
C LEU A 95 4.27 -9.20 3.18
N ILE A 96 3.44 -9.28 2.14
CA ILE A 96 2.20 -8.49 2.04
C ILE A 96 1.25 -8.91 3.16
N LEU A 97 1.05 -10.22 3.35
CA LEU A 97 0.18 -10.76 4.39
C LEU A 97 0.69 -10.44 5.80
N GLU A 98 2.01 -10.40 5.99
CA GLU A 98 2.63 -9.96 7.24
C GLU A 98 2.34 -8.48 7.53
N GLN A 99 2.51 -7.60 6.53
CA GLN A 99 2.16 -6.18 6.67
C GLN A 99 0.65 -5.98 6.96
N LEU A 100 -0.21 -6.82 6.40
CA LEU A 100 -1.66 -6.77 6.57
C LEU A 100 -2.18 -7.62 7.76
N ALA A 101 -1.30 -8.20 8.58
CA ALA A 101 -1.69 -9.21 9.57
C ALA A 101 -2.81 -8.75 10.52
N ARG A 102 -2.83 -7.48 10.93
CA ARG A 102 -3.88 -6.93 11.80
C ARG A 102 -5.22 -6.76 11.09
N ASN A 103 -5.22 -6.35 9.83
CA ASN A 103 -6.43 -6.30 9.01
C ASN A 103 -6.97 -7.71 8.78
N ARG A 104 -6.08 -8.66 8.49
CA ARG A 104 -6.42 -10.07 8.26
C ARG A 104 -7.08 -10.73 9.48
N VAL A 105 -6.60 -10.45 10.69
CA VAL A 105 -7.23 -10.96 11.93
C VAL A 105 -8.67 -10.46 12.08
N PHE A 106 -8.96 -9.21 11.70
CA PHE A 106 -10.30 -8.65 11.78
C PHE A 106 -11.23 -9.10 10.64
N LEU A 107 -10.72 -9.12 9.41
CA LEU A 107 -11.48 -9.40 8.19
C LEU A 107 -11.60 -10.90 7.87
N GLY A 108 -10.72 -11.73 8.44
CA GLY A 108 -10.52 -13.12 8.02
C GLY A 108 -9.88 -13.23 6.62
N ASP A 109 -9.60 -14.46 6.21
CA ASP A 109 -8.98 -14.74 4.90
C ASP A 109 -9.90 -14.36 3.74
N GLU A 110 -11.20 -14.64 3.86
CA GLU A 110 -12.20 -14.29 2.85
C GLU A 110 -12.30 -12.76 2.67
N GLY A 111 -12.45 -12.01 3.77
CA GLY A 111 -12.53 -10.56 3.72
C GLY A 111 -11.24 -9.92 3.20
N THR A 112 -10.09 -10.47 3.58
CA THR A 112 -8.78 -10.03 3.06
C THR A 112 -8.69 -10.27 1.55
N ASN A 113 -9.04 -11.45 1.07
CA ASN A 113 -9.02 -11.76 -0.37
C ASN A 113 -9.99 -10.89 -1.16
N LYS A 114 -11.20 -10.67 -0.63
CA LYS A 114 -12.19 -9.77 -1.25
C LYS A 114 -11.65 -8.34 -1.35
N LEU A 115 -11.06 -7.82 -0.27
CA LEU A 115 -10.52 -6.46 -0.25
C LEU A 115 -9.30 -6.32 -1.18
N ARG A 116 -8.41 -7.32 -1.19
CA ARG A 116 -7.24 -7.35 -2.09
C ARG A 116 -7.63 -7.39 -3.55
N ASN A 117 -8.72 -8.05 -3.91
CA ASN A 117 -9.21 -8.11 -5.29
C ASN A 117 -10.09 -6.92 -5.70
N ALA A 118 -10.47 -6.05 -4.75
CA ALA A 118 -11.35 -4.92 -5.01
C ALA A 118 -10.68 -3.87 -5.90
N PHE A 119 -11.48 -3.28 -6.78
CA PHE A 119 -11.17 -2.07 -7.52
C PHE A 119 -11.99 -0.90 -6.97
N VAL A 120 -11.30 0.10 -6.41
CA VAL A 120 -11.94 1.29 -5.83
C VAL A 120 -11.57 2.54 -6.60
N VAL A 121 -12.55 3.37 -6.90
CA VAL A 121 -12.35 4.70 -7.51
C VAL A 121 -12.51 5.76 -6.42
N VAL A 122 -11.57 6.71 -6.35
CA VAL A 122 -11.66 7.87 -5.45
C VAL A 122 -11.75 9.13 -6.31
N VAL A 123 -12.85 9.86 -6.16
CA VAL A 123 -13.10 11.12 -6.89
C VAL A 123 -12.87 12.30 -5.96
N GLY A 124 -11.85 13.10 -6.26
CA GLY A 124 -11.31 14.13 -5.38
C GLY A 124 -10.22 13.56 -4.47
N CYS A 125 -9.02 14.14 -4.54
CA CYS A 125 -7.83 13.75 -3.78
C CYS A 125 -7.42 14.83 -2.77
N GLY A 126 -8.38 15.63 -2.30
CA GLY A 126 -8.18 16.64 -1.26
C GLY A 126 -8.06 16.05 0.15
N GLY A 127 -8.54 16.78 1.16
CA GLY A 127 -8.42 16.36 2.57
C GLY A 127 -9.07 15.01 2.87
N VAL A 128 -10.27 14.75 2.34
CA VAL A 128 -10.98 13.48 2.57
C VAL A 128 -10.40 12.37 1.70
N GLY A 129 -10.31 12.60 0.38
CA GLY A 129 -9.91 11.57 -0.57
C GLY A 129 -8.47 11.07 -0.39
N SER A 130 -7.55 11.94 0.02
CA SER A 130 -6.17 11.53 0.32
C SER A 130 -6.10 10.58 1.52
N HIS A 131 -6.86 10.86 2.58
CA HIS A 131 -6.95 9.97 3.75
C HIS A 131 -7.65 8.65 3.42
N ALA A 132 -8.74 8.70 2.66
CA ALA A 132 -9.45 7.50 2.20
C ALA A 132 -8.51 6.62 1.36
N THR A 133 -7.78 7.20 0.41
CA THR A 133 -6.81 6.49 -0.43
C THR A 133 -5.72 5.84 0.41
N ALA A 134 -5.13 6.58 1.35
CA ALA A 134 -4.09 6.05 2.23
C ALA A 134 -4.60 4.90 3.10
N ALA A 135 -5.82 4.98 3.62
CA ALA A 135 -6.45 3.91 4.38
C ALA A 135 -6.71 2.68 3.50
N LEU A 136 -7.32 2.84 2.32
CA LEU A 136 -7.60 1.74 1.39
C LEU A 136 -6.34 0.97 1.00
N ALA A 137 -5.29 1.68 0.60
CA ALA A 137 -4.02 1.08 0.21
C ALA A 137 -3.42 0.27 1.37
N ARG A 138 -3.35 0.88 2.57
CA ARG A 138 -2.82 0.23 3.79
C ARG A 138 -3.72 -0.88 4.33
N SER A 139 -4.99 -0.93 3.94
CA SER A 139 -5.91 -2.02 4.27
C SER A 139 -5.81 -3.20 3.30
N GLY A 140 -5.15 -3.03 2.15
CA GLY A 140 -4.83 -4.10 1.22
C GLY A 140 -5.52 -4.01 -0.13
N VAL A 141 -6.29 -2.95 -0.43
CA VAL A 141 -6.88 -2.75 -1.77
C VAL A 141 -5.77 -2.65 -2.81
N SER A 142 -5.79 -3.51 -3.84
CA SER A 142 -4.71 -3.58 -4.82
C SER A 142 -4.91 -2.69 -6.04
N LYS A 143 -6.15 -2.26 -6.34
CA LYS A 143 -6.46 -1.43 -7.52
C LYS A 143 -7.21 -0.19 -7.08
N ILE A 144 -6.56 0.96 -7.22
CA ILE A 144 -7.15 2.25 -6.86
C ILE A 144 -7.03 3.20 -8.05
N ARG A 145 -8.16 3.74 -8.52
CA ARG A 145 -8.16 4.84 -9.47
C ARG A 145 -8.34 6.16 -8.71
N LEU A 146 -7.47 7.12 -9.00
CA LEU A 146 -7.48 8.45 -8.41
C LEU A 146 -7.90 9.46 -9.47
N ILE A 147 -8.96 10.22 -9.20
CA ILE A 147 -9.46 11.26 -10.10
C ILE A 147 -9.36 12.60 -9.38
N ASP A 148 -8.47 13.46 -9.84
CA ASP A 148 -8.38 14.86 -9.40
C ASP A 148 -7.61 15.64 -10.46
N PHE A 149 -7.99 16.90 -10.70
CA PHE A 149 -7.30 17.81 -11.62
C PHE A 149 -6.37 18.80 -10.89
N ASP A 150 -6.51 18.91 -9.57
CA ASP A 150 -5.78 19.86 -8.76
C ASP A 150 -4.34 19.45 -8.47
N GLN A 151 -3.55 20.47 -8.15
CA GLN A 151 -2.22 20.34 -7.56
C GLN A 151 -2.27 20.55 -6.05
N VAL A 152 -1.25 20.07 -5.37
CA VAL A 152 -1.00 20.36 -3.95
C VAL A 152 -0.67 21.85 -3.81
N THR A 153 -1.35 22.52 -2.88
CA THR A 153 -1.10 23.91 -2.52
C THR A 153 -0.57 24.01 -1.09
N LEU A 154 0.00 25.15 -0.70
CA LEU A 154 0.45 25.37 0.69
C LEU A 154 -0.68 25.14 1.70
N SER A 155 -1.89 25.60 1.39
CA SER A 155 -3.06 25.37 2.24
C SER A 155 -3.52 23.92 2.26
N SER A 156 -3.08 23.06 1.33
CA SER A 156 -3.38 21.62 1.37
C SER A 156 -2.64 20.91 2.49
N LEU A 157 -1.47 21.41 2.90
CA LEU A 157 -0.57 20.75 3.85
C LEU A 157 -1.16 20.59 5.26
N ASN A 158 -2.21 21.36 5.60
CA ASN A 158 -2.88 21.23 6.88
C ASN A 158 -3.79 19.98 6.99
N ARG A 159 -4.11 19.34 5.86
CA ARG A 159 -5.14 18.27 5.83
C ARG A 159 -4.95 17.20 4.75
N HIS A 160 -4.03 17.36 3.82
CA HIS A 160 -3.75 16.31 2.83
C HIS A 160 -2.89 15.22 3.47
N ALA A 161 -3.30 13.95 3.34
CA ALA A 161 -2.76 12.86 4.16
C ALA A 161 -1.25 12.63 4.02
N VAL A 162 -0.69 12.87 2.82
CA VAL A 162 0.71 12.50 2.49
C VAL A 162 1.54 13.63 1.90
N ALA A 163 0.95 14.82 1.69
CA ALA A 163 1.65 15.89 1.00
C ALA A 163 2.60 16.62 1.96
N THR A 164 3.76 17.00 1.42
CA THR A 164 4.79 17.76 2.13
C THR A 164 5.08 19.08 1.42
N LEU A 165 5.93 19.93 1.99
CA LEU A 165 6.37 21.18 1.34
C LEU A 165 6.99 20.93 -0.04
N ALA A 166 7.70 19.81 -0.22
CA ALA A 166 8.29 19.43 -1.50
C ALA A 166 7.23 19.05 -2.56
N ASP A 167 5.99 18.80 -2.14
CA ASP A 167 4.90 18.40 -3.03
C ASP A 167 4.10 19.58 -3.59
N VAL A 168 4.33 20.81 -3.12
CA VAL A 168 3.58 21.98 -3.58
C VAL A 168 3.80 22.21 -5.09
N GLY A 169 2.71 22.31 -5.84
CA GLY A 169 2.70 22.38 -7.31
C GLY A 169 2.66 21.02 -8.01
N ILE A 170 2.75 19.91 -7.28
CA ILE A 170 2.60 18.56 -7.85
C ILE A 170 1.12 18.20 -7.91
N PRO A 171 0.62 17.57 -9.00
CA PRO A 171 -0.71 16.96 -9.03
C PRO A 171 -1.00 16.08 -7.81
N LYS A 172 -2.16 16.26 -7.17
CA LYS A 172 -2.53 15.50 -5.95
C LYS A 172 -2.53 13.98 -6.18
N VAL A 173 -2.98 13.55 -7.36
CA VAL A 173 -2.98 12.13 -7.75
C VAL A 173 -1.56 11.55 -7.82
N GLN A 174 -0.58 12.32 -8.30
CA GLN A 174 0.83 11.92 -8.36
C GLN A 174 1.45 11.93 -6.97
N CYS A 175 1.15 12.93 -6.14
CA CYS A 175 1.61 12.98 -4.75
C CYS A 175 1.17 11.73 -3.97
N LEU A 176 -0.10 11.32 -4.11
CA LEU A 176 -0.62 10.09 -3.50
C LEU A 176 0.09 8.84 -4.02
N GLN A 177 0.19 8.66 -5.33
CA GLN A 177 0.85 7.49 -5.93
C GLN A 177 2.30 7.38 -5.47
N ARG A 178 3.07 8.47 -5.57
CA ARG A 178 4.49 8.50 -5.22
C ARG A 178 4.72 8.08 -3.77
N ARG A 179 3.95 8.64 -2.84
CA ARG A 179 4.08 8.36 -1.41
C ARG A 179 3.56 6.97 -1.03
N LEU A 180 2.44 6.53 -1.60
CA LEU A 180 1.83 5.26 -1.20
C LEU A 180 2.50 4.05 -1.84
N VAL A 181 3.11 4.20 -3.02
CA VAL A 181 3.92 3.13 -3.63
C VAL A 181 5.09 2.73 -2.73
N ALA A 182 5.72 3.68 -2.04
CA ALA A 182 6.78 3.40 -1.07
C ALA A 182 6.30 2.56 0.15
N ILE A 183 5.00 2.55 0.42
CA ILE A 183 4.39 1.85 1.57
C ILE A 183 3.73 0.54 1.14
N THR A 184 3.07 0.54 -0.01
CA THR A 184 2.26 -0.55 -0.53
C THR A 184 2.60 -0.79 -2.00
N PRO A 185 3.80 -1.31 -2.30
CA PRO A 185 4.31 -1.42 -3.67
C PRO A 185 3.44 -2.30 -4.58
N TRP A 186 2.69 -3.24 -4.00
CA TRP A 186 1.75 -4.11 -4.72
C TRP A 186 0.47 -3.40 -5.20
N VAL A 187 0.20 -2.17 -4.72
CA VAL A 187 -0.99 -1.41 -5.11
C VAL A 187 -0.76 -0.72 -6.44
N ARG A 188 -1.69 -0.92 -7.36
CA ARG A 188 -1.74 -0.29 -8.67
C ARG A 188 -2.62 0.94 -8.62
N PHE A 189 -2.04 2.08 -8.98
CA PHE A 189 -2.73 3.36 -9.05
C PHE A 189 -2.98 3.77 -10.49
N ASP A 190 -4.24 3.97 -10.87
CA ASP A 190 -4.63 4.60 -12.14
C ASP A 190 -4.90 6.08 -11.87
N MET A 191 -3.98 6.94 -12.31
CA MET A 191 -4.05 8.38 -12.06
C MET A 191 -4.76 9.09 -13.22
N ARG A 192 -5.94 9.64 -12.96
CA ARG A 192 -6.72 10.43 -13.92
C ARG A 192 -6.64 11.91 -13.54
N LEU A 193 -5.74 12.63 -14.21
CA LEU A 193 -5.56 14.08 -14.04
C LEU A 193 -6.66 14.85 -14.79
N GLN A 194 -7.90 14.73 -14.33
CA GLN A 194 -9.07 15.32 -14.99
C GLN A 194 -10.13 15.75 -13.97
N LYS A 195 -10.84 16.84 -14.29
CA LYS A 195 -12.00 17.26 -13.50
C LYS A 195 -13.15 16.30 -13.77
N PHE A 196 -13.79 15.84 -12.71
CA PHE A 196 -15.00 15.03 -12.84
C PHE A 196 -16.18 15.90 -13.26
N ASP A 197 -16.85 15.50 -14.33
CA ASP A 197 -18.14 16.02 -14.75
C ASP A 197 -18.99 14.93 -15.42
N GLY A 198 -20.26 15.22 -15.68
CA GLY A 198 -21.19 14.27 -16.30
C GLY A 198 -20.76 13.78 -17.68
N LYS A 199 -19.91 14.54 -18.41
CA LYS A 199 -19.42 14.15 -19.74
C LYS A 199 -18.23 13.20 -19.65
N SER A 200 -17.38 13.37 -18.65
CA SER A 200 -16.20 12.54 -18.38
C SER A 200 -16.50 11.31 -17.52
N ALA A 201 -17.63 11.29 -16.81
CA ALA A 201 -18.06 10.17 -15.98
C ALA A 201 -17.95 8.79 -16.66
N PRO A 202 -18.42 8.59 -17.91
CA PRO A 202 -18.31 7.29 -18.58
C PRO A 202 -16.86 6.79 -18.73
N SER A 203 -15.92 7.69 -19.02
CA SER A 203 -14.49 7.33 -19.19
C SER A 203 -13.74 7.24 -17.87
N LEU A 204 -14.16 7.99 -16.85
CA LEU A 204 -13.49 8.05 -15.56
C LEU A 204 -13.95 6.92 -14.62
N LEU A 205 -15.20 6.48 -14.76
CA LEU A 205 -15.79 5.38 -14.00
C LEU A 205 -15.86 4.07 -14.80
N ASP A 206 -15.15 4.00 -15.92
CA ASP A 206 -15.03 2.77 -16.70
C ASP A 206 -14.37 1.65 -15.91
N ALA A 207 -14.50 0.44 -16.41
CA ALA A 207 -13.80 -0.69 -15.82
C ALA A 207 -12.28 -0.54 -15.98
N TRP A 208 -11.57 -1.17 -15.06
CA TRP A 208 -10.12 -1.23 -15.07
C TRP A 208 -9.61 -1.88 -16.37
N ALA A 209 -9.02 -1.09 -17.24
CA ALA A 209 -8.16 -1.54 -18.32
C ALA A 209 -6.72 -1.44 -17.79
N GLY A 210 -6.08 -2.58 -17.51
CA GLY A 210 -4.78 -2.61 -16.84
C GLY A 210 -3.73 -1.71 -17.50
N THR A 211 -2.81 -1.17 -16.70
CA THR A 211 -1.61 -0.49 -17.18
C THR A 211 -0.43 -1.48 -17.20
N GLY A 212 0.27 -1.61 -18.32
CA GLY A 212 1.49 -2.45 -18.43
C GLY A 212 1.23 -3.94 -18.69
N SER A 213 2.00 -4.83 -18.05
CA SER A 213 2.02 -6.30 -18.28
C SER A 213 0.71 -7.04 -17.94
N ASP A 214 -0.34 -6.32 -17.52
CA ASP A 214 -1.68 -6.82 -17.20
C ASP A 214 -2.63 -6.85 -18.41
N SER A 215 -2.09 -6.83 -19.64
CA SER A 215 -2.85 -7.00 -20.89
C SER A 215 -3.67 -8.31 -20.95
N GLY A 216 -3.50 -9.20 -19.96
CA GLY A 216 -4.26 -10.44 -19.73
C GLY A 216 -5.69 -10.25 -19.18
N GLY A 217 -6.36 -9.13 -19.45
CA GLY A 217 -7.80 -9.11 -19.72
C GLY A 217 -8.76 -9.44 -18.57
N HIS A 218 -8.74 -8.68 -17.48
CA HIS A 218 -9.89 -8.61 -16.56
C HIS A 218 -10.46 -7.19 -16.53
N HIS A 219 -11.50 -6.98 -17.34
CA HIS A 219 -12.31 -5.76 -17.35
C HIS A 219 -13.18 -5.76 -16.08
N GLN A 220 -12.63 -5.25 -14.98
CA GLN A 220 -13.32 -5.18 -13.70
C GLN A 220 -13.97 -3.81 -13.52
N LYS A 221 -15.30 -3.78 -13.36
CA LYS A 221 -16.00 -2.55 -12.96
C LYS A 221 -15.60 -2.15 -11.54
N PRO A 222 -15.67 -0.85 -11.19
CA PRO A 222 -15.45 -0.42 -9.81
C PRO A 222 -16.36 -1.18 -8.84
N ASP A 223 -15.80 -1.75 -7.78
CA ASP A 223 -16.55 -2.33 -6.68
C ASP A 223 -17.12 -1.23 -5.78
N PHE A 224 -16.37 -0.14 -5.61
CA PHE A 224 -16.77 1.04 -4.86
C PHE A 224 -16.29 2.32 -5.54
N VAL A 225 -17.09 3.38 -5.39
CA VAL A 225 -16.71 4.76 -5.72
C VAL A 225 -16.81 5.59 -4.44
N ILE A 226 -15.70 6.23 -4.08
CA ILE A 226 -15.64 7.17 -2.96
C ILE A 226 -15.75 8.58 -3.52
N ASP A 227 -16.84 9.26 -3.19
CA ASP A 227 -17.02 10.68 -3.45
C ASP A 227 -16.34 11.52 -2.37
N ALA A 228 -15.26 12.21 -2.75
CA ALA A 228 -14.55 13.18 -1.95
C ALA A 228 -14.44 14.54 -2.67
N ILE A 229 -15.41 14.85 -3.53
CA ILE A 229 -15.50 16.11 -4.28
C ILE A 229 -15.95 17.24 -3.34
N ASP A 230 -15.38 18.43 -3.46
CA ASP A 230 -15.79 19.62 -2.69
C ASP A 230 -16.78 20.53 -3.45
N ASN A 231 -16.72 20.52 -4.78
CA ASN A 231 -17.67 21.24 -5.63
C ASN A 231 -19.04 20.52 -5.72
N ILE A 232 -20.11 21.28 -5.48
CA ILE A 232 -21.49 20.76 -5.45
C ILE A 232 -21.93 20.23 -6.82
N ASP A 233 -21.61 20.92 -7.91
CA ASP A 233 -22.08 20.54 -9.25
C ASP A 233 -21.49 19.19 -9.69
N SER A 234 -20.17 19.04 -9.61
CA SER A 234 -19.48 17.77 -9.92
C SER A 234 -19.96 16.62 -9.02
N LYS A 235 -20.27 16.91 -7.74
CA LYS A 235 -20.83 15.93 -6.80
C LYS A 235 -22.23 15.47 -7.21
N VAL A 236 -23.10 16.42 -7.58
CA VAL A 236 -24.46 16.10 -8.06
C VAL A 236 -24.39 15.29 -9.36
N GLU A 237 -23.47 15.63 -10.26
CA GLU A 237 -23.26 14.87 -11.50
C GLU A 237 -22.79 13.44 -11.23
N LEU A 238 -21.89 13.23 -10.26
CA LEU A 238 -21.47 11.89 -9.85
C LEU A 238 -22.64 11.08 -9.27
N LEU A 239 -23.47 11.69 -8.42
CA LEU A 239 -24.62 11.00 -7.80
C LEU A 239 -25.75 10.68 -8.78
N LYS A 240 -25.81 11.38 -9.93
CA LYS A 240 -26.83 11.16 -10.97
C LYS A 240 -26.45 10.07 -11.97
N TYR A 241 -25.15 9.80 -12.14
CA TYR A 241 -24.63 8.80 -13.06
C TYR A 241 -24.88 7.39 -12.55
#